data_AF-A0A7Z9LHG0-F1
#
_entry.id   AF-A0A7Z9LHG0-F1
#
_cell.length_a   1.000
_cell.length_b   1.000
_cell.length_c   1.000
_cell.angle_alpha   90.00
_cell.angle_beta   90.00
_cell.angle_gamma   90.00
#
_symmetry.space_group_name_H-M   'P 1'
#
loop_
_entity.id
_entity.type
_entity.pdbx_description
1 polymer ?
#
loop_
_entity_poly.entity_id
_entity_poly.type
_entity_poly.pdbx_seq_one_letter_code
_entity_poly.pdbx_strand_id
1 'polypeptide(L)'
;MSTIVDEPTYPYSKKLVEALNQVIPEALARPARAKNFERVHSLFKTKQMHLVLLSKSNAKALLEGSGPFSDFGAVNVRTLYAFGDMLLLVQPDFPDSHVWLLADAFKKIHSRLPGALTPQQIMVLPNLHPSALLAFRGNPIP
;
A
#
# COMPACT_ATOMS: atom_id res chain seq x y z
N MET A 1 -21.82 -4.12 15.17
CA MET A 1 -21.01 -4.48 13.97
C MET A 1 -21.00 -3.29 13.03
N SER A 2 -19.89 -2.56 12.94
CA SER A 2 -19.77 -1.44 12.00
C SER A 2 -19.13 -1.95 10.71
N THR A 3 -19.94 -2.13 9.67
CA THR A 3 -19.54 -2.53 8.32
C THR A 3 -19.05 -1.31 7.53
N ILE A 4 -18.12 -0.53 8.09
CA ILE A 4 -17.53 0.56 7.34
C ILE A 4 -16.66 -0.12 6.27
N VAL A 5 -17.07 0.01 5.01
CA VAL A 5 -16.26 -0.42 3.87
C VAL A 5 -15.34 0.75 3.54
N ASP A 6 -14.08 0.50 3.23
CA ASP A 6 -13.19 1.53 2.68
C ASP A 6 -13.53 1.77 1.20
N GLU A 7 -14.72 2.32 0.95
CA GLU A 7 -15.36 2.44 -0.37
C GLU A 7 -14.50 3.00 -1.50
N PRO A 8 -13.66 4.05 -1.32
CA PRO A 8 -12.89 4.61 -2.43
C PRO A 8 -11.72 3.71 -2.89
N THR A 9 -11.27 2.79 -2.04
CA THR A 9 -10.03 2.04 -2.29
C THR A 9 -10.17 0.97 -3.37
N TYR A 10 -11.32 0.30 -3.48
CA TYR A 10 -11.49 -0.80 -4.44
C TYR A 10 -11.58 -0.34 -5.90
N PRO A 11 -12.34 0.72 -6.25
CA PRO A 11 -12.27 1.30 -7.60
C PRO A 11 -10.87 1.79 -7.96
N TYR A 12 -10.15 2.36 -6.99
CA TYR A 12 -8.79 2.83 -7.20
C TYR A 12 -7.80 1.69 -7.43
N SER A 13 -7.93 0.58 -6.69
CA SER A 13 -7.04 -0.57 -6.82
C SER A 13 -7.08 -1.20 -8.22
N LYS A 14 -8.24 -1.15 -8.90
CA LYS A 14 -8.36 -1.57 -10.31
C LYS A 14 -7.48 -0.72 -11.24
N LYS A 15 -7.56 0.61 -11.12
CA LYS A 15 -6.73 1.55 -11.92
C LYS A 15 -5.24 1.37 -11.62
N LEU A 16 -4.92 1.20 -10.34
CA LEU A 16 -3.56 0.95 -9.87
C LEU A 16 -2.98 -0.33 -10.50
N VAL A 17 -3.72 -1.43 -10.45
CA VAL A 17 -3.28 -2.71 -11.01
C VAL A 17 -3.10 -2.63 -12.52
N GLU A 18 -4.02 -1.96 -13.23
CA GLU A 18 -3.91 -1.75 -14.67
C GLU A 18 -2.63 -0.99 -15.03
N ALA A 19 -2.33 0.11 -14.32
CA ALA A 19 -1.12 0.89 -14.54
C ALA A 19 0.16 0.13 -14.17
N LEU A 20 0.14 -0.67 -13.09
CA LEU A 20 1.28 -1.51 -12.71
C LEU A 20 1.57 -2.58 -13.76
N ASN A 21 0.54 -3.26 -14.27
CA ASN A 21 0.71 -4.30 -15.29
C ASN A 21 1.19 -3.75 -16.64
N GLN A 22 1.10 -2.44 -16.90
CA GLN A 22 1.71 -1.81 -18.07
C GLN A 22 3.23 -1.63 -17.95
N VAL A 23 3.75 -1.55 -16.72
CA VAL A 23 5.18 -1.26 -16.45
C VAL A 23 5.93 -2.50 -15.94
N ILE A 24 5.22 -3.38 -15.22
CA ILE A 24 5.71 -4.66 -14.72
C ILE A 24 4.67 -5.73 -15.09
N PRO A 25 4.51 -6.09 -16.38
CA PRO A 25 3.52 -7.08 -16.81
C PRO A 25 3.70 -8.44 -16.13
N GLU A 26 4.94 -8.83 -15.82
CA GLU A 26 5.31 -10.04 -15.10
C GLU A 26 4.82 -10.07 -13.64
N ALA A 27 4.48 -8.91 -13.05
CA ALA A 27 3.91 -8.86 -11.71
C ALA A 27 2.52 -9.51 -11.64
N LEU A 28 1.82 -9.58 -12.79
CA LEU A 28 0.46 -10.13 -12.91
C LEU A 28 -0.45 -9.66 -11.76
N ALA A 29 -0.37 -8.37 -11.43
CA ALA A 29 -1.05 -7.80 -10.29
C ALA A 29 -2.57 -7.97 -10.45
N ARG A 30 -3.26 -8.27 -9.35
CA ARG A 30 -4.71 -8.50 -9.33
C ARG A 30 -5.34 -7.76 -8.14
N PRO A 31 -6.45 -7.04 -8.34
CA PRO A 31 -7.13 -6.40 -7.23
C PRO A 31 -7.84 -7.48 -6.41
N ALA A 32 -7.59 -7.50 -5.10
CA ALA A 32 -8.37 -8.27 -4.14
C ALA A 32 -9.24 -7.34 -3.31
N ARG A 33 -10.44 -7.80 -2.93
CA ARG A 33 -11.33 -7.08 -2.03
C ARG A 33 -11.57 -7.91 -0.77
N ALA A 34 -11.19 -7.39 0.38
CA ALA A 34 -11.59 -7.96 1.66
C ALA A 34 -13.07 -7.62 1.94
N LYS A 35 -13.80 -8.55 2.55
CA LYS A 35 -15.22 -8.38 2.89
C LYS A 35 -15.43 -7.32 3.97
N ASN A 36 -14.52 -7.25 4.94
CA ASN A 36 -14.57 -6.36 6.10
C ASN A 36 -13.14 -6.12 6.64
N PHE A 37 -13.00 -5.20 7.60
CA PHE A 37 -11.71 -4.88 8.23
C PHE A 37 -11.12 -6.03 9.04
N GLU A 38 -11.95 -6.86 9.67
CA GLU A 38 -11.51 -8.11 10.31
C GLU A 38 -10.73 -8.99 9.33
N ARG A 39 -11.25 -9.17 8.12
CA ARG A 39 -10.59 -9.97 7.09
C ARG A 39 -9.31 -9.31 6.60
N VAL A 40 -9.28 -7.97 6.43
CA VAL A 40 -8.05 -7.22 6.13
C VAL A 40 -6.98 -7.52 7.19
N HIS A 41 -7.33 -7.35 8.45
CA HIS A 41 -6.44 -7.58 9.58
C HIS A 41 -5.95 -9.03 9.63
N SER A 42 -6.87 -10.00 9.53
CA SER A 42 -6.54 -11.43 9.52
C SER A 42 -5.57 -11.78 8.38
N LEU A 43 -5.84 -11.31 7.16
CA LEU A 43 -4.99 -11.57 5.98
C LEU A 43 -3.58 -11.01 6.15
N PHE A 44 -3.45 -9.81 6.72
CA PHE A 44 -2.16 -9.21 7.00
C PHE A 44 -1.44 -9.91 8.16
N LYS A 45 -2.10 -10.13 9.30
CA LYS A 45 -1.49 -10.78 10.46
C LYS A 45 -1.02 -12.21 10.16
N THR A 46 -1.72 -12.92 9.28
CA THR A 46 -1.36 -14.28 8.82
C THR A 46 -0.47 -14.30 7.57
N LYS A 47 -0.01 -13.13 7.10
CA LYS A 47 0.85 -12.97 5.90
C LYS A 47 0.28 -13.58 4.62
N GLN A 48 -1.04 -13.75 4.55
CA GLN A 48 -1.74 -14.19 3.33
C GLN A 48 -1.82 -13.06 2.29
N MET A 49 -1.66 -11.80 2.72
CA MET A 49 -1.51 -10.64 1.84
C MET A 49 -0.30 -9.80 2.25
N HIS A 50 0.44 -9.33 1.25
CA HIS A 50 1.62 -8.50 1.43
C HIS A 50 1.36 -7.00 1.24
N LEU A 51 0.30 -6.64 0.51
CA LEU A 51 -0.04 -5.27 0.14
C LEU A 51 -1.50 -4.97 0.45
N VAL A 52 -1.79 -3.78 0.96
CA VAL A 52 -3.18 -3.30 1.13
C VAL A 52 -3.25 -1.81 0.85
N LEU A 53 -4.29 -1.39 0.14
CA LEU A 53 -4.63 0.01 -0.06
C LEU A 53 -5.75 0.39 0.91
N LEU A 54 -5.49 1.36 1.77
CA LEU A 54 -6.46 1.89 2.74
C LEU A 54 -6.49 3.41 2.67
N SER A 55 -7.60 4.03 3.09
CA SER A 55 -7.60 5.45 3.44
C SER A 55 -6.60 5.74 4.56
N LYS A 56 -6.05 6.95 4.62
CA LYS A 56 -5.06 7.36 5.64
C LYS A 56 -5.54 7.13 7.07
N SER A 57 -6.82 7.41 7.34
CA SER A 57 -7.44 7.17 8.65
C SER A 57 -7.43 5.68 9.02
N ASN A 58 -7.81 4.81 8.08
CA ASN A 58 -7.83 3.37 8.32
C ASN A 58 -6.42 2.76 8.35
N ALA A 59 -5.48 3.30 7.57
CA ALA A 59 -4.08 2.91 7.63
C ALA A 59 -3.47 3.21 9.02
N LYS A 60 -3.75 4.39 9.56
CA LYS A 60 -3.36 4.76 10.93
C LYS A 60 -4.03 3.85 11.96
N ALA A 61 -5.34 3.61 11.82
CA ALA A 61 -6.09 2.74 12.71
C ALA A 61 -5.56 1.30 12.72
N LEU A 62 -5.15 0.77 11.57
CA LEU A 62 -4.53 -0.56 11.45
C LEU A 62 -3.19 -0.64 12.18
N LEU A 63 -2.35 0.40 12.03
CA LEU A 63 -1.04 0.48 12.69
C LEU A 63 -1.18 0.61 14.21
N GLU A 64 -2.16 1.36 14.68
CA GLU A 64 -2.40 1.61 16.11
C GLU A 64 -3.27 0.55 16.78
N GLY A 65 -3.93 -0.30 16.00
CA GLY A 65 -4.94 -1.23 16.54
C GLY A 65 -6.14 -0.50 17.13
N SER A 66 -6.57 0.57 16.48
CA SER A 66 -7.66 1.44 16.94
C SER A 66 -8.83 1.43 15.95
N GLY A 67 -9.93 2.11 16.31
CA GLY A 67 -11.09 2.26 15.45
C GLY A 67 -11.65 0.90 14.97
N PRO A 68 -11.76 0.65 13.65
CA PRO A 68 -12.24 -0.63 13.13
C PRO A 68 -11.38 -1.85 13.50
N PHE A 69 -10.18 -1.63 14.05
CA PHE A 69 -9.23 -2.67 14.42
C PHE A 69 -9.06 -2.85 15.93
N SER A 70 -9.83 -2.12 16.76
CA SER A 70 -9.72 -2.17 18.23
C SER A 70 -9.85 -3.58 18.83
N ASP A 71 -10.72 -4.41 18.25
CA ASP A 71 -10.94 -5.79 18.74
C ASP A 71 -9.89 -6.79 18.22
N PHE A 72 -9.03 -6.38 17.27
CA PHE A 72 -8.07 -7.27 16.59
C PHE A 72 -6.60 -6.96 16.93
N GLY A 73 -6.33 -5.71 17.33
CA GLY A 73 -5.03 -5.21 17.71
C GLY A 73 -4.27 -4.57 16.55
N ALA A 74 -3.08 -4.04 16.88
CA ALA A 74 -2.19 -3.39 15.94
C ALA A 74 -1.52 -4.39 14.99
N VAL A 75 -1.30 -3.96 13.75
CA VAL A 75 -0.51 -4.69 12.76
C VAL A 75 0.70 -3.87 12.36
N ASN A 76 1.88 -4.48 12.44
CA ASN A 76 3.10 -3.85 11.96
C ASN A 76 3.07 -3.77 10.42
N VAL A 77 3.13 -2.57 9.88
CA VAL A 77 3.08 -2.28 8.45
C VAL A 77 4.01 -1.10 8.13
N ARG A 78 4.49 -1.05 6.89
CA ARG A 78 5.22 0.10 6.34
C ARG A 78 4.42 0.74 5.22
N THR A 79 4.61 2.05 5.03
CA THR A 79 4.08 2.73 3.85
C THR A 79 4.97 2.43 2.66
N LEU A 80 4.38 2.01 1.54
CA LEU A 80 5.08 1.87 0.26
C LEU A 80 4.86 3.10 -0.61
N TYR A 81 3.60 3.57 -0.70
CA TYR A 81 3.24 4.72 -1.52
C TYR A 81 1.98 5.44 -1.01
N ALA A 82 1.72 6.65 -1.49
CA ALA A 82 0.54 7.45 -1.14
C ALA A 82 -0.17 8.01 -2.37
N PHE A 83 -1.50 8.01 -2.31
CA PHE A 83 -2.42 8.49 -3.35
C PHE A 83 -3.50 9.37 -2.73
N GLY A 84 -3.33 10.69 -2.72
CA GLY A 84 -4.25 11.63 -2.10
C GLY A 84 -4.44 11.26 -0.63
N ASP A 85 -5.64 10.79 -0.28
CA ASP A 85 -6.01 10.32 1.06
C ASP A 85 -5.96 8.81 1.26
N MET A 86 -5.26 8.08 0.38
CA MET A 86 -5.01 6.66 0.51
C MET A 86 -3.51 6.37 0.67
N LEU A 87 -3.21 5.30 1.40
CA LEU A 87 -1.87 4.75 1.57
C LEU A 87 -1.86 3.30 1.07
N LEU A 88 -0.87 2.98 0.25
CA LEU A 88 -0.49 1.62 -0.06
C LEU A 88 0.50 1.16 0.99
N LEU A 89 0.06 0.21 1.81
CA LEU A 89 0.84 -0.37 2.89
C LEU A 89 1.41 -1.72 2.45
N VAL A 90 2.57 -2.06 3.02
CA VAL A 90 3.30 -3.30 2.76
C VAL A 90 3.72 -3.96 4.06
N GLN A 91 3.78 -5.29 4.05
CA GLN A 91 4.37 -6.07 5.14
C GLN A 91 5.84 -5.69 5.35
N PRO A 92 6.31 -5.55 6.60
CA PRO A 92 7.71 -5.22 6.89
C PRO A 92 8.72 -6.28 6.42
N ASP A 93 8.29 -7.53 6.23
CA ASP A 93 9.11 -8.65 5.77
C ASP A 93 8.91 -8.98 4.29
N PHE A 94 8.21 -8.14 3.54
CA PHE A 94 8.11 -8.30 2.10
C PHE A 94 9.49 -8.07 1.46
N PRO A 95 9.91 -8.88 0.46
CA PRO A 95 11.26 -8.78 -0.09
C PRO A 95 11.63 -7.36 -0.55
N ASP A 96 12.80 -6.90 -0.10
CA ASP A 96 13.29 -5.55 -0.38
C ASP A 96 13.37 -5.23 -1.87
N SER A 97 13.82 -6.20 -2.66
CA SER A 97 13.88 -6.11 -4.12
C SER A 97 12.48 -5.88 -4.73
N HIS A 98 11.44 -6.53 -4.22
CA HIS A 98 10.07 -6.32 -4.68
C HIS A 98 9.51 -4.96 -4.27
N VAL A 99 9.79 -4.50 -3.04
CA VAL A 99 9.42 -3.15 -2.61
C VAL A 99 10.08 -2.10 -3.50
N TRP A 100 11.37 -2.28 -3.77
CA TRP A 100 12.14 -1.38 -4.65
C TRP A 100 11.54 -1.34 -6.06
N LEU A 101 11.22 -2.50 -6.65
CA LEU A 101 10.63 -2.60 -7.99
C LEU A 101 9.27 -1.88 -8.06
N LEU A 102 8.42 -2.06 -7.05
CA LEU A 102 7.13 -1.37 -6.98
C LEU A 102 7.31 0.15 -6.88
N ALA A 103 8.22 0.61 -6.01
CA ALA A 103 8.53 2.02 -5.86
C ALA A 103 9.08 2.64 -7.15
N ASP A 104 9.96 1.93 -7.87
CA ASP A 104 10.46 2.39 -9.17
C ASP A 104 9.36 2.45 -10.24
N ALA A 105 8.46 1.46 -10.28
CA ALA A 105 7.27 1.54 -11.13
C ALA A 105 6.41 2.75 -10.81
N PHE A 106 6.21 3.08 -9.53
CA PHE A 106 5.46 4.28 -9.15
C PHE A 106 6.08 5.57 -9.68
N LYS A 107 7.40 5.70 -9.69
CA LYS A 107 8.07 6.86 -10.33
C LYS A 107 7.66 7.00 -11.80
N LYS A 108 7.48 5.89 -12.52
CA LYS A 108 7.12 5.88 -13.94
C LYS A 108 5.64 6.17 -14.18
N ILE A 109 4.75 5.76 -13.29
CA ILE A 109 3.28 5.83 -13.52
C ILE A 109 2.56 6.92 -12.71
N HIS A 110 3.21 7.59 -11.76
CA HIS A 110 2.54 8.54 -10.85
C HIS A 110 1.74 9.62 -11.59
N SER A 111 2.23 10.15 -12.71
CA SER A 111 1.54 11.17 -13.50
C SER A 111 0.23 10.70 -14.13
N ARG A 112 0.00 9.39 -14.23
CA ARG A 112 -1.22 8.77 -14.78
C ARG A 112 -2.21 8.37 -13.70
N LEU A 113 -1.79 8.37 -12.43
CA LEU A 113 -2.58 7.90 -11.30
C LEU A 113 -3.19 9.08 -10.54
N PRO A 114 -4.54 9.19 -10.45
CA PRO A 114 -5.19 10.31 -9.77
C PRO A 114 -4.75 10.44 -8.31
N GLY A 115 -4.22 11.60 -7.94
CA GLY A 115 -3.77 11.88 -6.58
C GLY A 115 -2.47 11.20 -6.16
N ALA A 116 -1.79 10.46 -7.04
CA ALA A 116 -0.46 9.94 -6.75
C ALA A 116 0.51 11.08 -6.40
N LEU A 117 1.18 10.95 -5.25
CA LEU A 117 2.16 11.94 -4.84
C LEU A 117 3.40 11.89 -5.73
N THR A 118 4.15 13.00 -5.81
CA THR A 118 5.41 13.02 -6.55
C THR A 118 6.51 12.29 -5.79
N PRO A 119 7.60 11.84 -6.45
CA PRO A 119 8.74 11.22 -5.76
C PRO A 119 9.25 12.04 -4.57
N GLN A 120 9.33 13.38 -4.70
CA GLN A 120 9.78 14.27 -3.63
C GLN A 120 8.84 14.26 -2.42
N GLN A 121 7.52 14.23 -2.66
CA GLN A 121 6.52 14.15 -1.60
C GLN A 121 6.51 12.79 -0.90
N ILE A 122 6.77 11.71 -1.63
CA ILE A 122 6.84 10.36 -1.06
C ILE A 122 8.02 10.23 -0.10
N MET A 123 9.19 10.77 -0.46
CA MET A 123 10.42 10.65 0.32
C MET A 123 10.34 11.23 1.75
N VAL A 124 9.38 12.13 2.00
CA VAL A 124 9.15 12.74 3.32
C VAL A 124 8.02 12.08 4.11
N LEU A 125 7.40 11.02 3.57
CA LEU A 125 6.32 10.33 4.27
C LEU A 125 6.84 9.64 5.54
N PRO A 126 6.10 9.75 6.65
CA PRO A 126 6.42 8.99 7.84
C PRO A 126 6.20 7.50 7.58
N ASN A 127 7.01 6.66 8.24
CA ASN A 127 6.92 5.21 8.16
C ASN A 127 7.08 4.63 6.73
N LEU A 128 7.72 5.37 5.82
CA LEU A 128 8.07 4.88 4.48
C LEU A 128 9.03 3.69 4.58
N HIS A 129 8.81 2.67 3.74
CA HIS A 129 9.69 1.51 3.66
C HIS A 129 11.10 1.92 3.19
N PRO A 130 12.19 1.47 3.84
CA PRO A 130 13.55 1.84 3.46
C PRO A 130 13.89 1.57 1.98
N SER A 131 13.51 0.41 1.48
CA SER A 131 13.73 0.01 0.08
C SER A 131 12.94 0.86 -0.93
N ALA A 132 11.76 1.35 -0.54
CA ALA A 132 11.02 2.33 -1.35
C ALA A 132 11.77 3.67 -1.38
N LEU A 133 12.27 4.15 -0.24
CA LEU A 133 13.09 5.36 -0.16
C LEU A 133 14.36 5.27 -1.04
N LEU A 134 15.03 4.11 -1.05
CA LEU A 134 16.18 3.86 -1.93
C LEU A 134 15.82 4.02 -3.40
N ALA A 135 14.71 3.43 -3.85
CA ALA A 135 14.22 3.53 -5.22
C ALA A 135 13.86 4.98 -5.62
N PHE A 136 13.18 5.72 -4.75
CA PHE A 136 12.85 7.14 -5.01
C PHE A 136 14.09 8.04 -5.09
N ARG A 137 15.14 7.71 -4.35
CA ARG A 137 16.45 8.36 -4.44
C ARG A 137 17.27 7.94 -5.67
N GLY A 138 16.87 6.90 -6.39
CA GLY A 138 17.60 6.38 -7.55
C GLY A 138 18.78 5.48 -7.22
N ASN A 139 18.82 4.90 -6.01
CA ASN A 139 19.82 3.90 -5.65
C ASN A 139 19.55 2.57 -6.37
N PRO A 140 20.57 1.73 -6.60
CA PRO A 140 20.39 0.40 -7.19
C PRO A 140 19.46 -0.48 -6.32
N ILE A 141 18.95 -1.54 -6.95
CA ILE A 141 18.16 -2.56 -6.25
C ILE A 141 19.03 -3.23 -5.17
N PRO A 142 18.50 -3.41 -3.93
CA PRO A 142 19.22 -4.07 -2.84
C PRO A 142 19.31 -5.60 -3.01
#